data_AF-M6W907-F1
#
_entry.id   AF-M6W907-F1
#
_cell.length_a   1.000
_cell.length_b   1.000
_cell.length_c   1.000
_cell.angle_alpha   90.00
_cell.angle_beta   90.00
_cell.angle_gamma   90.00
#
_symmetry.space_group_name_H-M   'P 1'
#
loop_
_entity.id
_entity.type
_entity.pdbx_description
1 polymer ?
#
loop_
_entity_poly.entity_id
_entity_poly.type
_entity_poly.pdbx_seq_one_letter_code
_entity_poly.pdbx_strand_id
1 'polypeptide(L)'
;MNDRDGLAEEIRFSENHFYGLRIRMNGDLNGNLLMMFSRENAANLAKELLGSEASPGEKLTDDAKSVLSEISNIVCSSVMNSISNKAKASVTPSVPEFLEGTFMQVLDVVKPERTKFLSMLTEFNHEGNDLLGVLLFLPDFDELLQLIPRF
;
A
#
# COMPACT_ATOMS: atom_id res chain seq x y z
N MET A 1 -4.11 -2.02 18.87
CA MET A 1 -5.47 -2.60 18.74
C MET A 1 -5.42 -3.42 17.45
N ASN A 2 -5.61 -4.74 17.50
CA ASN A 2 -5.17 -5.66 16.42
C ASN A 2 -6.27 -5.99 15.41
N ASP A 3 -7.27 -5.12 15.25
CA ASP A 3 -8.41 -5.35 14.38
C ASP A 3 -8.58 -4.23 13.33
N ARG A 4 -9.47 -4.50 12.39
CA ARG A 4 -9.73 -3.66 11.21
C ARG A 4 -10.20 -2.25 11.58
N ASP A 5 -11.02 -2.16 12.63
CA ASP A 5 -11.62 -0.90 13.05
C ASP A 5 -10.59 -0.01 13.74
N GLY A 6 -9.64 -0.58 14.49
CA GLY A 6 -8.50 0.16 15.02
C GLY A 6 -7.52 0.68 13.95
N LEU A 7 -7.29 -0.08 12.88
CA LEU A 7 -6.48 0.40 11.76
C LEU A 7 -7.19 1.54 11.01
N ALA A 8 -8.52 1.46 10.85
CA ALA A 8 -9.32 2.52 10.23
C ALA A 8 -9.31 3.82 11.06
N GLU A 9 -9.33 3.73 12.39
CA GLU A 9 -9.22 4.89 13.29
C GLU A 9 -7.84 5.54 13.28
N GLU A 10 -6.77 4.75 13.16
CA GLU A 10 -5.39 5.23 13.13
C GLU A 10 -5.06 5.93 11.80
N ILE A 11 -5.66 5.45 10.72
CA ILE A 11 -5.60 6.04 9.39
C ILE A 11 -6.52 7.26 9.38
N ARG A 12 -6.00 8.37 9.93
CA ARG A 12 -6.62 9.71 10.07
C ARG A 12 -6.96 10.39 8.73
N PHE A 13 -7.56 9.68 7.79
CA PHE A 13 -8.02 10.28 6.55
C PHE A 13 -9.48 10.69 6.72
N SER A 14 -9.74 11.98 6.59
CA SER A 14 -11.08 12.58 6.61
C SER A 14 -11.94 12.23 5.38
N GLU A 15 -11.38 11.48 4.43
CA GLU A 15 -11.97 11.19 3.14
C GLU A 15 -12.63 9.81 3.09
N ASN A 16 -13.82 9.73 2.47
CA ASN A 16 -14.57 8.48 2.38
C ASN A 16 -14.11 7.56 1.22
N HIS A 17 -13.28 8.05 0.30
CA HIS A 17 -12.83 7.29 -0.88
C HIS A 17 -11.32 7.34 -1.10
N PHE A 18 -10.77 6.18 -1.46
CA PHE A 18 -9.36 5.91 -1.60
C PHE A 18 -9.07 5.21 -2.92
N TYR A 19 -7.82 5.38 -3.37
CA TYR A 19 -7.20 4.52 -4.36
C TYR A 19 -6.21 3.59 -3.64
N GLY A 20 -6.25 2.31 -3.99
CA GLY A 20 -5.39 1.28 -3.45
C GLY A 20 -4.57 0.59 -4.53
N LEU A 21 -3.30 0.33 -4.28
CA LEU A 21 -2.42 -0.43 -5.15
C LEU A 21 -1.98 -1.68 -4.39
N ARG A 22 -2.57 -2.82 -4.74
CA ARG A 22 -2.25 -4.12 -4.15
C ARG A 22 -1.13 -4.79 -4.91
N ILE A 23 -0.09 -5.22 -4.20
CA ILE A 23 0.98 -6.05 -4.75
C ILE A 23 1.05 -7.33 -3.94
N ARG A 24 0.92 -8.48 -4.62
CA ARG A 24 1.02 -9.79 -3.98
C ARG A 24 2.49 -10.17 -3.83
N MET A 25 2.86 -10.64 -2.65
CA MET A 25 4.14 -11.27 -2.38
C MET A 25 4.02 -12.77 -2.59
N ASN A 26 4.99 -13.36 -3.27
CA ASN A 26 5.02 -14.80 -3.54
C ASN A 26 6.41 -15.38 -3.24
N GLY A 27 6.45 -16.61 -2.71
CA GLY A 27 7.69 -17.37 -2.48
C GLY A 27 7.82 -17.79 -1.03
N ASP A 28 8.98 -17.51 -0.43
CA ASP A 28 9.29 -17.83 0.97
C ASP A 28 8.45 -17.03 1.98
N LEU A 29 7.85 -15.92 1.53
CA LEU A 29 6.86 -15.14 2.27
C LEU A 29 5.75 -14.71 1.31
N ASN A 30 4.57 -15.25 1.49
CA ASN A 30 3.37 -14.89 0.78
C ASN A 30 2.61 -13.79 1.55
N GLY A 31 1.70 -13.12 0.84
CA GLY A 31 0.85 -12.08 1.43
C GLY A 31 0.62 -10.93 0.46
N ASN A 32 0.25 -9.78 1.01
CA ASN A 32 -0.01 -8.57 0.22
C ASN A 32 0.72 -7.36 0.82
N LEU A 33 1.13 -6.45 -0.05
CA LEU A 33 1.38 -5.06 0.26
C LEU A 33 0.24 -4.24 -0.34
N LEU A 34 -0.26 -3.26 0.40
CA LEU A 34 -1.31 -2.36 -0.07
C LEU A 34 -0.87 -0.93 0.17
N MET A 35 -0.60 -0.20 -0.90
CA MET A 35 -0.38 1.23 -0.86
C MET A 35 -1.71 1.95 -1.05
N MET A 36 -2.06 2.91 -0.19
CA MET A 36 -3.33 3.63 -0.24
C MET A 36 -3.10 5.14 -0.26
N PHE A 37 -3.93 5.82 -1.03
CA PHE A 37 -3.92 7.26 -1.18
C PHE A 37 -5.36 7.78 -1.09
N SER A 38 -5.56 8.93 -0.43
CA SER A 38 -6.81 9.67 -0.61
C SER A 38 -6.94 10.09 -2.08
N ARG A 39 -8.16 10.36 -2.55
CA ARG A 39 -8.34 10.85 -3.93
C ARG A 39 -7.55 12.12 -4.23
N GLU A 40 -7.56 13.05 -3.28
CA GLU A 40 -6.85 14.31 -3.38
C GLU A 40 -5.34 14.09 -3.52
N ASN A 41 -4.75 13.31 -2.60
CA ASN A 41 -3.31 13.08 -2.63
C ASN A 41 -2.86 12.28 -3.85
N ALA A 42 -3.67 11.32 -4.28
CA ALA A 42 -3.40 10.58 -5.51
C ALA A 42 -3.38 11.50 -6.74
N ALA A 43 -4.34 12.43 -6.83
CA ALA A 43 -4.41 13.38 -7.92
C ALA A 43 -3.23 14.37 -7.86
N ASN A 44 -2.92 14.90 -6.69
CA ASN A 44 -1.80 15.82 -6.47
C ASN A 44 -0.45 15.16 -6.80
N LEU A 45 -0.21 13.95 -6.31
CA LEU A 45 1.02 13.21 -6.59
C LEU A 45 1.16 12.88 -8.07
N ALA A 46 0.10 12.42 -8.72
CA ALA A 46 0.14 12.15 -10.16
C ALA A 46 0.38 13.44 -10.97
N LYS A 47 -0.23 14.55 -10.57
CA LYS A 47 -0.03 15.87 -11.18
C LYS A 47 1.42 16.33 -11.10
N GLU A 48 2.01 16.24 -9.91
CA GLU A 48 3.41 16.60 -9.65
C GLU A 48 4.37 15.80 -10.53
N LEU A 49 4.16 14.48 -10.61
CA LEU A 49 5.01 13.57 -11.36
C LEU A 49 4.83 13.65 -12.89
N LEU A 50 3.63 13.97 -13.37
CA LEU A 50 3.33 14.13 -14.80
C LEU A 50 3.61 15.56 -15.32
N GLY A 51 3.75 16.55 -14.43
CA GLY A 51 3.89 17.95 -14.81
C GLY A 51 2.66 18.51 -15.55
N SER A 52 1.48 17.92 -15.38
CA SER A 52 0.25 18.29 -16.07
C SER A 52 -0.69 19.11 -15.17
N GLU A 53 -1.68 19.80 -15.75
CA GLU A 53 -2.74 20.44 -14.96
C GLU A 53 -3.93 19.49 -14.83
N ALA A 54 -3.89 18.59 -13.84
CA ALA A 54 -5.08 17.84 -13.46
C ALA A 54 -6.10 18.76 -12.80
N SER A 55 -7.37 18.68 -13.23
CA SER A 55 -8.49 19.42 -12.64
C SER A 55 -8.95 18.74 -11.34
N PRO A 56 -9.10 19.47 -10.22
CA PRO A 56 -9.61 18.90 -8.98
C PRO A 56 -10.99 18.27 -9.17
N GLY A 57 -11.20 17.06 -8.63
CA GLY A 57 -12.50 16.39 -8.60
C GLY A 57 -12.81 15.44 -9.77
N GLU A 58 -11.94 15.33 -10.77
CA GLU A 58 -12.07 14.34 -11.84
C GLU A 58 -11.51 12.96 -11.42
N LYS A 59 -12.02 11.89 -12.05
CA LYS A 59 -11.42 10.55 -11.91
C LYS A 59 -10.00 10.58 -12.45
N LEU A 60 -9.11 9.79 -11.85
CA LEU A 60 -7.74 9.64 -12.35
C LEU A 60 -7.74 9.19 -13.82
N THR A 61 -6.93 9.85 -14.64
CA THR A 61 -6.60 9.41 -16.00
C THR A 61 -5.80 8.11 -15.95
N ASP A 62 -5.74 7.38 -17.05
CA ASP A 62 -4.97 6.13 -17.09
C ASP A 62 -3.45 6.37 -16.93
N ASP A 63 -2.96 7.53 -17.38
CA ASP A 63 -1.58 7.98 -17.11
C ASP A 63 -1.35 8.19 -15.61
N ALA A 64 -2.29 8.86 -14.94
CA ALA A 64 -2.19 9.10 -13.50
C ALA A 64 -2.23 7.78 -12.70
N LYS A 65 -3.09 6.82 -13.08
CA LYS A 65 -3.11 5.48 -12.47
C LYS A 65 -1.80 4.73 -12.70
N SER A 66 -1.21 4.86 -13.89
CA SER A 66 0.06 4.22 -14.23
C SER A 66 1.21 4.77 -13.38
N VAL A 67 1.28 6.08 -13.20
CA VAL A 67 2.26 6.73 -12.32
C VAL A 67 2.13 6.27 -10.87
N LEU A 68 0.90 6.23 -10.33
CA LEU A 68 0.67 5.74 -8.96
C LEU A 68 1.04 4.25 -8.81
N SER A 69 0.80 3.45 -9.85
CA SER A 69 1.20 2.04 -9.88
C SER A 69 2.71 1.90 -9.83
N GLU A 70 3.45 2.73 -10.58
CA GLU A 70 4.92 2.71 -10.61
C GLU A 70 5.52 3.12 -9.26
N ILE A 71 5.01 4.20 -8.65
CA ILE A 71 5.44 4.62 -7.31
C ILE A 71 5.17 3.51 -6.28
N SER A 72 3.97 2.92 -6.33
CA SER A 72 3.62 1.83 -5.42
C SER A 72 4.51 0.62 -5.63
N ASN A 73 4.85 0.29 -6.89
CA ASN A 73 5.77 -0.79 -7.20
C ASN A 73 7.18 -0.53 -6.66
N ILE A 74 7.72 0.67 -6.83
CA ILE A 74 9.03 1.07 -6.31
C ILE A 74 9.07 0.93 -4.78
N VAL A 75 8.10 1.53 -4.09
CA VAL A 75 8.02 1.53 -2.62
C VAL A 75 7.88 0.10 -2.08
N CYS A 76 6.91 -0.65 -2.59
CA CYS A 76 6.66 -2.02 -2.13
C CYS A 76 7.84 -2.94 -2.44
N SER A 77 8.46 -2.81 -3.61
CA SER A 77 9.66 -3.57 -3.96
C SER A 77 10.83 -3.25 -3.03
N SER A 78 11.01 -2.00 -2.62
CA SER A 78 12.04 -1.63 -1.64
C SER A 78 11.82 -2.32 -0.28
N VAL A 79 10.57 -2.36 0.19
CA VAL A 79 10.21 -3.06 1.43
C VAL A 79 10.43 -4.57 1.30
N MET A 80 9.95 -5.19 0.22
CA MET A 80 10.16 -6.62 -0.05
C MET A 80 11.62 -6.99 -0.15
N ASN A 81 12.43 -6.19 -0.86
CA ASN A 81 13.86 -6.41 -0.99
C ASN A 81 14.56 -6.32 0.37
N SER A 82 14.17 -5.36 1.21
CA SER A 82 14.73 -5.22 2.56
C SER A 82 14.47 -6.44 3.43
N ILE A 83 13.25 -6.98 3.38
CA ILE A 83 12.86 -8.20 4.09
C ILE A 83 13.62 -9.41 3.54
N SER A 84 13.60 -9.59 2.22
CA SER A 84 14.23 -10.70 1.51
C SER A 84 15.73 -10.78 1.79
N ASN A 85 16.42 -9.64 1.73
CA ASN A 85 17.85 -9.57 1.97
C ASN A 85 18.21 -9.91 3.43
N LYS A 86 17.44 -9.41 4.40
CA LYS A 86 17.68 -9.68 5.82
C LYS A 86 17.43 -11.16 6.16
N ALA A 87 16.26 -11.67 5.79
CA ALA A 87 15.86 -13.05 6.09
C ALA A 87 16.51 -14.10 5.17
N LYS A 88 17.30 -13.67 4.18
CA LYS A 88 17.82 -14.51 3.07
C LYS A 88 16.71 -15.33 2.43
N ALA A 89 15.57 -14.68 2.21
CA ALA A 89 14.35 -15.27 1.67
C ALA A 89 14.15 -14.83 0.21
N SER A 90 13.59 -15.70 -0.61
CA SER A 90 13.22 -15.40 -1.99
C SER A 90 11.75 -14.98 -2.04
N VAL A 91 11.50 -13.67 -2.10
CA VAL A 91 10.16 -13.08 -2.24
C VAL A 91 10.08 -12.31 -3.55
N THR A 92 9.02 -12.52 -4.32
CA THR A 92 8.81 -11.87 -5.61
C THR A 92 7.48 -11.12 -5.65
N PRO A 93 7.45 -9.89 -6.19
CA PRO A 93 6.22 -9.12 -6.35
C PRO A 93 5.39 -9.57 -7.55
N SER A 94 4.07 -9.46 -7.46
CA SER A 94 3.20 -9.36 -8.63
C SER A 94 3.21 -7.96 -9.22
N VAL A 95 2.59 -7.80 -10.39
CA VAL A 95 2.22 -6.45 -10.87
C VAL A 95 1.22 -5.80 -9.90
N PRO A 96 1.22 -4.47 -9.76
CA PRO A 96 0.24 -3.77 -8.95
C PRO A 96 -1.18 -3.90 -9.53
N GLU A 97 -2.14 -4.18 -8.67
CA GLU A 97 -3.56 -4.15 -8.97
C GLU A 97 -4.18 -2.88 -8.40
N PHE A 98 -4.83 -2.11 -9.26
CA PHE A 98 -5.49 -0.87 -8.89
C PHE A 98 -6.90 -1.10 -8.35
N LEU A 99 -7.18 -0.50 -7.20
CA LEU A 99 -8.43 -0.62 -6.44
C LEU A 99 -8.98 0.79 -6.19
N GLU A 100 -10.31 0.93 -6.21
CA GLU A 100 -11.02 2.16 -5.89
C GLU A 100 -12.20 1.83 -4.98
N GLY A 101 -12.34 2.56 -3.88
CA GLY A 101 -13.45 2.33 -2.96
C GLY A 101 -13.28 3.08 -1.65
N THR A 102 -14.13 2.79 -0.69
CA THR A 102 -13.90 3.24 0.70
C THR A 102 -12.70 2.53 1.30
N PHE A 103 -12.14 3.08 2.38
CA PHE A 103 -11.04 2.46 3.11
C PHE A 103 -11.32 0.97 3.41
N MET A 104 -12.52 0.71 3.93
CA MET A 104 -12.95 -0.64 4.30
C MET A 104 -13.10 -1.56 3.08
N GLN A 105 -13.57 -1.05 1.95
CA GLN A 105 -13.69 -1.84 0.72
C GLN A 105 -12.33 -2.21 0.16
N VAL A 106 -11.40 -1.25 0.10
CA VAL A 106 -10.03 -1.49 -0.38
C VAL A 106 -9.31 -2.47 0.57
N LEU A 107 -9.47 -2.30 1.88
CA LEU A 107 -8.89 -3.20 2.88
C LEU A 107 -9.48 -4.61 2.82
N ASP A 108 -10.78 -4.73 2.55
CA ASP A 108 -11.45 -6.04 2.42
C ASP A 108 -10.93 -6.85 1.22
N VAL A 109 -10.44 -6.20 0.16
CA VAL A 109 -9.83 -6.88 -1.01
C VAL A 109 -8.48 -7.52 -0.69
N VAL A 110 -7.77 -6.97 0.29
CA VAL A 110 -6.44 -7.45 0.70
C VAL A 110 -6.48 -8.29 1.96
N LYS A 111 -7.69 -8.58 2.47
CA LYS A 111 -7.88 -9.34 3.71
C LYS A 111 -7.06 -10.64 3.68
N PRO A 112 -6.20 -10.84 4.68
CA PRO A 112 -5.58 -12.15 4.86
C PRO A 112 -6.66 -13.19 5.19
N GLU A 113 -6.44 -14.43 4.74
CA GLU A 113 -7.35 -15.56 5.04
C GLU A 113 -7.39 -15.91 6.54
N ARG A 114 -6.49 -15.33 7.36
CA ARG A 114 -6.33 -15.62 8.79
C ARG A 114 -6.40 -14.35 9.67
N THR A 115 -6.68 -14.59 10.96
CA THR A 115 -7.15 -13.62 11.97
C THR A 115 -6.12 -12.63 12.52
N LYS A 116 -4.83 -12.75 12.16
CA LYS A 116 -3.76 -11.86 12.66
C LYS A 116 -2.99 -11.28 11.47
N PHE A 117 -2.82 -9.97 11.45
CA PHE A 117 -2.06 -9.26 10.42
C PHE A 117 -1.11 -8.26 11.08
N LEU A 118 0.09 -8.08 10.50
CA LEU A 118 1.07 -7.11 10.95
C LEU A 118 0.97 -5.87 10.06
N SER A 119 0.15 -4.90 10.45
CA SER A 119 0.13 -3.61 9.76
C SER A 119 1.33 -2.76 10.16
N MET A 120 2.13 -2.33 9.18
CA MET A 120 3.11 -1.27 9.35
C MET A 120 2.63 -0.05 8.59
N LEU A 121 2.09 0.92 9.31
CA LEU A 121 1.67 2.20 8.75
C LEU A 121 2.91 3.05 8.44
N THR A 122 3.15 3.34 7.17
CA THR A 122 4.18 4.30 6.77
C THR A 122 3.52 5.50 6.11
N GLU A 123 3.71 6.66 6.72
CA GLU A 123 3.26 7.94 6.19
C GLU A 123 4.30 8.48 5.19
N PHE A 124 3.85 8.70 3.96
CA PHE A 124 4.67 9.36 2.94
C PHE A 124 4.39 10.85 3.00
N ASN A 125 5.42 11.68 3.11
CA ASN A 125 5.28 13.14 3.20
C ASN A 125 6.09 13.80 2.09
N HIS A 126 5.57 14.90 1.54
CA HIS A 126 6.29 15.83 0.67
C HIS A 126 6.56 17.14 1.43
N GLU A 127 7.54 17.95 0.99
CA GLU A 127 7.93 19.19 1.65
C GLU A 127 6.71 20.07 1.98
N GLY A 128 6.32 20.17 3.27
CA GLY A 128 5.20 21.02 3.70
C GLY A 128 4.19 20.42 4.70
N ASN A 129 4.22 19.12 5.01
CA ASN A 129 3.37 18.38 5.97
C ASN A 129 2.09 17.70 5.45
N ASP A 130 1.93 17.49 4.15
CA ASP A 130 0.78 16.73 3.65
C ASP A 130 1.10 15.23 3.54
N LEU A 131 0.36 14.42 4.29
CA LEU A 131 0.39 12.96 4.24
C LEU A 131 -0.05 12.49 2.85
N LEU A 132 0.88 12.08 1.99
CA LEU A 132 0.62 11.59 0.64
C LEU A 132 -0.13 10.26 0.64
N GLY A 133 0.29 9.30 1.47
CA GLY A 133 -0.29 7.96 1.45
C GLY A 133 0.18 7.07 2.58
N VAL A 134 -0.40 5.88 2.62
CA VAL A 134 -0.16 4.83 3.62
C VAL A 134 0.23 3.54 2.95
N LEU A 135 1.30 2.89 3.42
CA LEU A 135 1.58 1.49 3.11
C LEU A 135 0.99 0.58 4.20
N LEU A 136 0.41 -0.54 3.79
CA LEU A 136 0.06 -1.66 4.67
C LEU A 136 0.82 -2.90 4.22
N PHE A 137 1.44 -3.58 5.18
CA PHE A 137 2.05 -4.88 5.00
C PHE A 137 1.12 -5.95 5.56
N LEU A 138 0.85 -7.01 4.80
CA LEU A 138 -0.10 -8.07 5.16
C LEU A 138 0.50 -9.43 4.79
N PRO A 139 1.57 -9.85 5.48
CA PRO A 139 2.20 -11.14 5.23
C PRO A 139 1.33 -12.28 5.76
N ASP A 140 1.53 -13.49 5.24
CA ASP A 140 1.11 -14.69 5.94
C ASP A 140 1.85 -14.77 7.29
N PHE A 141 1.08 -14.89 8.36
CA PHE A 141 1.61 -14.82 9.72
C PHE A 141 2.49 -16.03 10.07
N ASP A 142 2.10 -17.23 9.63
CA ASP A 142 2.82 -18.46 9.98
C ASP A 142 4.14 -18.52 9.20
N GLU A 143 4.15 -18.07 7.95
CA GLU A 143 5.37 -17.93 7.14
C GLU A 143 6.27 -16.82 7.68
N LEU A 144 5.72 -15.67 8.08
CA LEU A 144 6.50 -14.60 8.71
C LEU A 144 7.19 -15.10 9.98
N LEU A 145 6.48 -15.83 10.85
CA LEU A 145 7.05 -16.39 12.09
C LEU A 145 8.21 -17.34 11.80
N GLN A 146 8.17 -18.11 10.71
CA GLN A 146 9.26 -18.98 10.29
C GLN A 146 10.50 -18.21 9.81
N LEU A 147 10.30 -16.98 9.31
CA LEU A 147 11.39 -16.11 8.87
C LEU A 147 12.01 -15.29 10.02
N ILE A 148 11.27 -14.98 11.09
CA ILE A 148 11.77 -14.18 12.23
C ILE A 148 13.16 -14.65 12.75
N PRO A 149 13.43 -15.96 12.95
CA PRO A 149 14.74 -16.41 13.41
C PRO A 149 15.91 -16.14 12.46
N ARG A 150 15.63 -15.72 11.22
CA ARG A 150 16.65 -15.44 10.18
C ARG A 150 17.06 -13.97 10.12
N PHE A 151 16.38 -13.08 10.84
CA PHE A 151 16.67 -11.65 10.88
C PHE A 151 17.83 -11.30 11.82
#